data_AF-A0A382QVG3-F1
#
_entry.id   AF-A0A382QVG3-F1
#
_cell.length_a   1.000
_cell.length_b   1.000
_cell.length_c   1.000
_cell.angle_alpha   90.00
_cell.angle_beta   90.00
_cell.angle_gamma   90.00
#
_symmetry.space_group_name_H-M   'P 1'
#
loop_
_entity.id
_entity.type
_entity.pdbx_description
1 polymer ?
#
loop_
_entity_poly.entity_id
_entity_poly.type
_entity_poly.pdbx_seq_one_letter_code
_entity_poly.pdbx_strand_id
1 'polypeptide(L)'
;MSEGYIGLAPSYGVFQKQVIAGTTATTYDLDFDVVQSTQLFVSLDGIVQEPDYSFTIARSSTGQMQIVFAEALTVSTATGNTTANSASLTNITTTDINVGQGITGTGIPADTHVATIATAGSSSDGTITLSNNANGTGSGTTFSFGARIFVVYLGKQLLTPSTTDDATVPLVEHFNGNATAYSLGRTPPNQSSILVFVDGVFQRG
;
A
#
# COMPACT_ATOMS: atom_id res chain seq x y z
N MET A 1 13.36 -4.43 16.89
CA MET A 1 13.39 -5.16 15.61
C MET A 1 14.37 -4.43 14.72
N SER A 2 15.57 -4.96 14.48
CA SER A 2 16.48 -4.31 13.53
C SER A 2 15.94 -4.54 12.12
N GLU A 3 15.69 -3.48 11.38
CA GLU A 3 15.19 -3.56 10.01
C GLU A 3 16.23 -4.28 9.13
N GLY A 4 15.80 -5.35 8.47
CA GLY A 4 16.66 -6.25 7.69
C GLY A 4 17.00 -5.67 6.30
N TYR A 5 17.69 -4.53 6.25
CA TYR A 5 18.22 -4.00 4.99
C TYR A 5 19.55 -4.66 4.66
N ILE A 6 19.67 -5.19 3.44
CA ILE A 6 20.98 -5.54 2.87
C ILE A 6 21.62 -4.22 2.42
N GLY A 7 22.60 -3.72 3.18
CA GLY A 7 23.28 -2.46 2.90
C GLY A 7 22.84 -1.30 3.81
N LEU A 8 23.06 -0.06 3.36
CA LEU A 8 22.59 1.13 4.07
C LEU A 8 21.07 1.21 4.00
N ALA A 9 20.42 1.50 5.13
CA ALA A 9 19.01 1.84 5.13
C ALA A 9 18.75 3.06 4.22
N PRO A 10 17.59 3.13 3.56
CA PRO A 10 17.23 4.31 2.78
C PRO A 10 17.27 5.55 3.69
N SER A 11 18.02 6.59 3.29
CA SER A 11 18.10 7.83 4.08
C SER A 11 16.74 8.49 4.28
N TYR A 12 15.79 8.26 3.35
CA TYR A 12 14.40 8.72 3.41
C TYR A 12 13.49 7.77 2.63
N GLY A 13 12.23 7.65 3.07
CA GLY A 13 11.20 6.83 2.43
C GLY A 13 11.17 5.38 2.91
N VAL A 14 10.02 4.73 2.77
CA VAL A 14 9.84 3.27 2.96
C VAL A 14 9.22 2.69 1.69
N PHE A 15 9.59 1.46 1.35
CA PHE A 15 8.84 0.71 0.34
C PHE A 15 7.55 0.22 0.97
N GLN A 16 6.42 0.66 0.43
CA GLN A 16 5.12 0.13 0.82
C GLN A 16 4.81 -1.10 -0.01
N LYS A 17 4.14 -2.06 0.63
CA LYS A 17 3.72 -3.30 0.02
C LYS A 17 2.21 -3.41 0.17
N GLN A 18 1.54 -3.67 -0.93
CA GLN A 18 0.15 -4.12 -0.95
C GLN A 18 0.12 -5.58 -1.38
N VAL A 19 -0.77 -6.34 -0.76
CA VAL A 19 -1.06 -7.73 -1.15
C VAL A 19 -2.51 -7.79 -1.53
N ILE A 20 -2.82 -8.35 -2.69
CA ILE A 20 -4.20 -8.48 -3.16
C ILE A 20 -4.44 -9.95 -3.49
N ALA A 21 -5.61 -10.48 -3.10
CA ALA A 21 -6.03 -11.80 -3.54
C ALA A 21 -6.56 -11.71 -4.98
N GLY A 22 -5.85 -12.34 -5.91
CA GLY A 22 -6.23 -12.41 -7.31
C GLY A 22 -7.54 -13.16 -7.50
N THR A 23 -8.33 -12.68 -8.44
CA THR A 23 -9.60 -13.27 -8.91
C THR A 23 -9.51 -13.43 -10.43
N THR A 24 -10.61 -13.79 -11.09
CA THR A 24 -10.66 -13.76 -12.56
C THR A 24 -10.67 -12.34 -13.14
N ALA A 25 -10.66 -11.29 -12.31
CA ALA A 25 -10.57 -9.91 -12.77
C ALA A 25 -9.19 -9.60 -13.36
N THR A 26 -9.17 -8.69 -14.34
CA THR A 26 -7.94 -8.11 -14.90
C THR A 26 -7.51 -6.84 -14.20
N THR A 27 -8.39 -6.22 -13.40
CA THR A 27 -8.17 -4.91 -12.79
C THR A 27 -8.31 -4.99 -11.28
N TYR A 28 -7.38 -4.36 -10.57
CA TYR A 28 -7.36 -4.30 -9.11
C TYR A 28 -7.02 -2.89 -8.64
N ASP A 29 -7.62 -2.47 -7.53
CA ASP A 29 -7.37 -1.17 -6.95
C ASP A 29 -6.02 -1.12 -6.22
N LEU A 30 -5.34 0.01 -6.38
CA LEU A 30 -4.09 0.33 -5.71
C LEU A 30 -4.33 1.29 -4.54
N ASP A 31 -3.64 1.06 -3.43
CA ASP A 31 -3.71 1.90 -2.23
C ASP A 31 -3.07 3.28 -2.44
N PHE A 32 -2.15 3.40 -3.40
CA PHE A 32 -1.43 4.64 -3.69
C PHE A 32 -1.51 5.00 -5.17
N ASP A 33 -1.54 6.31 -5.43
CA ASP A 33 -1.41 6.84 -6.78
C ASP A 33 -0.02 6.54 -7.35
N VAL A 34 0.00 6.00 -8.57
CA VAL A 34 1.22 5.79 -9.35
C VAL A 34 1.05 6.41 -10.73
N VAL A 35 2.13 6.98 -11.26
CA VAL A 35 2.11 7.74 -12.52
C VAL A 35 2.47 6.86 -13.72
N GLN A 36 3.25 5.81 -13.49
CA GLN A 36 3.73 4.88 -14.52
C GLN A 36 3.93 3.48 -13.95
N SER A 37 3.81 2.46 -14.79
CA SER A 37 3.94 1.03 -14.44
C SER A 37 5.30 0.67 -13.85
N THR A 38 6.36 1.34 -14.31
CA THR A 38 7.72 1.18 -13.80
C THR A 38 7.92 1.66 -12.35
N GLN A 39 6.92 2.33 -11.75
CA GLN A 39 6.93 2.66 -10.32
C GLN A 39 6.45 1.51 -9.42
N LEU A 40 6.05 0.38 -10.01
CA LEU A 40 5.64 -0.81 -9.29
C LEU A 40 6.60 -1.96 -9.58
N PHE A 41 6.92 -2.71 -8.54
CA PHE A 41 7.40 -4.08 -8.67
C PHE A 41 6.25 -5.02 -8.34
N VAL A 42 5.83 -5.82 -9.32
CA VAL A 42 4.66 -6.68 -9.20
C VAL A 42 5.08 -8.14 -9.35
N SER A 43 4.57 -8.98 -8.46
CA SER A 43 4.72 -10.43 -8.55
C SER A 43 3.38 -11.13 -8.35
N LEU A 44 3.13 -12.16 -9.16
CA LEU A 44 2.00 -13.07 -9.05
C LEU A 44 2.54 -14.43 -8.62
N ASP A 45 2.22 -14.88 -7.40
CA ASP A 45 2.69 -16.16 -6.85
C ASP A 45 4.23 -16.37 -6.95
N GLY A 46 5.00 -15.29 -6.81
CA GLY A 46 6.46 -15.32 -6.91
C GLY A 46 7.00 -15.13 -8.33
N ILE A 47 6.15 -15.11 -9.36
CA ILE A 47 6.52 -14.80 -10.74
C ILE A 47 6.49 -13.28 -10.91
N VAL A 48 7.65 -12.70 -11.22
CA VAL A 48 7.77 -11.25 -11.49
C VAL A 48 7.06 -10.91 -12.79
N GLN A 49 6.32 -9.79 -12.77
CA GLN A 49 5.57 -9.29 -13.91
C GLN A 49 6.31 -8.12 -14.56
N GLU A 50 6.29 -8.07 -15.89
CA GLU A 50 6.93 -6.99 -16.64
C GLU A 50 5.98 -5.79 -16.79
N PRO A 51 6.41 -4.56 -16.43
CA PRO A 51 5.61 -3.36 -16.64
C PRO A 51 5.42 -3.10 -18.14
N ASP A 52 4.26 -2.55 -18.51
CA ASP A 52 3.81 -2.23 -19.88
C ASP A 52 3.62 -3.42 -20.84
N TYR A 53 4.00 -4.63 -20.41
CA TYR A 53 3.71 -5.88 -21.13
C TYR A 53 2.72 -6.75 -20.36
N SER A 54 3.07 -7.17 -19.14
CA SER A 54 2.22 -8.01 -18.30
C SER A 54 1.13 -7.22 -17.59
N PHE A 55 1.39 -5.94 -17.30
CA PHE A 55 0.42 -5.03 -16.67
C PHE A 55 0.66 -3.57 -17.06
N THR A 56 -0.39 -2.77 -16.92
CA THR A 56 -0.39 -1.31 -17.07
C THR A 56 -1.07 -0.66 -15.87
N ILE A 57 -1.10 0.68 -15.84
CA ILE A 57 -1.77 1.45 -14.80
C ILE A 57 -2.96 2.19 -15.41
N ALA A 58 -4.07 2.25 -14.68
CA ALA A 58 -5.26 2.99 -15.07
C ALA A 58 -5.86 3.72 -13.86
N ARG A 59 -6.96 4.44 -14.11
CA ARG A 59 -7.83 4.94 -13.04
C ARG A 59 -9.23 4.40 -13.25
N SER A 60 -9.91 4.08 -12.16
CA SER A 60 -11.33 3.78 -12.16
C SER A 60 -12.14 5.02 -12.58
N SER A 61 -13.42 4.83 -12.89
CA SER A 61 -14.34 5.94 -13.20
C SER A 61 -14.57 6.88 -12.00
N THR A 62 -14.29 6.44 -10.78
CA THR A 62 -14.32 7.25 -9.55
C THR A 62 -12.97 7.89 -9.23
N GLY A 63 -11.97 7.67 -10.09
CA GLY A 63 -10.63 8.21 -9.95
C GLY A 63 -9.72 7.41 -9.00
N GLN A 64 -10.08 6.20 -8.59
CA GLN A 64 -9.18 5.33 -7.82
C GLN A 64 -8.06 4.79 -8.71
N MET A 65 -6.83 4.72 -8.20
CA MET A 65 -5.70 4.16 -8.96
C MET A 65 -5.86 2.65 -9.11
N GLN A 66 -5.54 2.10 -10.28
CA GLN A 66 -5.71 0.67 -10.58
C GLN A 66 -4.52 0.10 -11.34
N ILE A 67 -4.19 -1.16 -11.05
CA ILE A 67 -3.34 -2.00 -11.88
C ILE A 67 -4.23 -2.81 -12.83
N VAL A 68 -3.85 -2.89 -14.10
CA VAL A 68 -4.57 -3.64 -15.15
C VAL A 68 -3.63 -4.67 -15.76
N PHE A 69 -3.89 -5.94 -15.52
CA PHE A 69 -3.17 -7.05 -16.14
C PHE A 69 -3.60 -7.26 -17.58
N ALA A 70 -2.67 -7.69 -18.42
CA ALA A 70 -2.91 -7.95 -19.85
C ALA A 70 -3.89 -9.12 -20.07
N GLU A 71 -3.93 -10.06 -19.13
CA GLU A 71 -4.80 -11.24 -19.17
C GLU A 71 -5.47 -11.48 -17.81
N ALA A 72 -6.61 -12.20 -17.82
CA ALA A 72 -7.30 -12.58 -16.60
C ALA A 72 -6.47 -13.59 -15.81
N LEU A 73 -6.42 -13.44 -14.48
CA LEU A 73 -5.72 -14.39 -13.63
C LEU A 73 -6.53 -15.69 -13.51
N THR A 74 -5.81 -16.81 -13.38
CA THR A 74 -6.42 -18.12 -13.19
C THR A 74 -6.78 -18.33 -11.73
N VAL A 75 -7.92 -18.99 -11.51
CA VAL A 75 -8.40 -19.36 -10.16
C VAL A 75 -8.94 -20.77 -10.15
N SER A 76 -8.78 -21.45 -9.01
CA SER A 76 -9.56 -22.63 -8.64
C SER A 76 -10.80 -22.19 -7.86
N THR A 77 -11.86 -22.99 -7.87
CA THR A 77 -13.02 -22.77 -7.00
C THR A 77 -13.31 -24.01 -6.19
N ALA A 78 -13.73 -23.82 -4.94
CA ALA A 78 -14.16 -24.92 -4.10
C ALA A 78 -15.27 -24.44 -3.16
N THR A 79 -16.15 -25.35 -2.77
CA THR A 79 -17.18 -25.08 -1.76
C THR A 79 -16.69 -25.53 -0.39
N GLY A 80 -17.13 -24.84 0.66
CA GLY A 80 -16.79 -25.18 2.03
C GLY A 80 -17.61 -24.41 3.05
N ASN A 81 -17.26 -24.61 4.32
CA ASN A 81 -17.96 -24.03 5.45
C ASN A 81 -17.01 -23.13 6.25
N THR A 82 -17.45 -21.91 6.54
CA THR A 82 -16.77 -20.99 7.45
C THR A 82 -17.57 -20.85 8.74
N THR A 83 -16.88 -20.55 9.83
CA THR A 83 -17.50 -20.10 11.08
C THR A 83 -16.99 -18.70 11.39
N ALA A 84 -17.88 -17.78 11.75
CA ALA A 84 -17.50 -16.42 12.11
C ALA A 84 -16.46 -16.42 13.24
N ASN A 85 -15.46 -15.55 13.14
CA ASN A 85 -14.32 -15.43 14.04
C ASN A 85 -13.43 -16.69 14.12
N SER A 86 -13.46 -17.57 13.12
CA SER A 86 -12.60 -18.75 13.02
C SER A 86 -11.73 -18.69 11.76
N ALA A 87 -10.47 -19.09 11.88
CA ALA A 87 -9.57 -19.30 10.74
C ALA A 87 -9.81 -20.64 10.04
N SER A 88 -10.70 -21.50 10.52
CA SER A 88 -10.92 -22.81 9.93
C SER A 88 -11.98 -22.77 8.82
N LEU A 89 -11.56 -23.15 7.62
CA LEU A 89 -12.44 -23.45 6.48
C LEU A 89 -12.53 -24.97 6.34
N THR A 90 -13.72 -25.52 6.57
CA THR A 90 -13.95 -26.98 6.64
C THR A 90 -14.80 -27.48 5.48
N ASN A 91 -14.89 -28.79 5.34
CA ASN A 91 -15.73 -29.46 4.36
C ASN A 91 -15.39 -29.03 2.92
N ILE A 92 -14.08 -29.00 2.62
CA ILE A 92 -13.55 -28.46 1.36
C ILE A 92 -12.68 -29.51 0.64
N THR A 93 -12.81 -29.58 -0.69
CA THR A 93 -11.86 -30.32 -1.54
C THR A 93 -10.62 -29.46 -1.77
N THR A 94 -9.43 -30.02 -1.54
CA THR A 94 -8.15 -29.29 -1.57
C THR A 94 -7.20 -29.76 -2.67
N THR A 95 -7.65 -30.60 -3.60
CA THR A 95 -6.80 -31.21 -4.65
C THR A 95 -6.12 -30.19 -5.55
N ASP A 96 -6.79 -29.07 -5.82
CA ASP A 96 -6.31 -28.00 -6.71
C ASP A 96 -5.99 -26.71 -5.94
N ILE A 97 -5.79 -26.82 -4.62
CA ILE A 97 -5.50 -25.69 -3.73
C ILE A 97 -4.11 -25.87 -3.17
N ASN A 98 -3.31 -24.81 -3.23
CA ASN A 98 -1.96 -24.78 -2.68
C ASN A 98 -1.85 -23.83 -1.49
N VAL A 99 -0.95 -24.13 -0.56
CA VAL A 99 -0.60 -23.21 0.53
C VAL A 99 -0.05 -21.92 -0.07
N GLY A 100 -0.48 -20.79 0.49
CA GLY A 100 -0.09 -19.47 0.04
C GLY A 100 -0.99 -18.87 -1.03
N GLN A 101 -1.97 -19.58 -1.60
CA GLN A 101 -2.92 -18.97 -2.53
C GLN A 101 -3.82 -17.94 -1.83
N GLY A 102 -4.16 -16.86 -2.54
CA GLY A 102 -5.16 -15.89 -2.09
C GLY A 102 -6.55 -16.51 -2.13
N ILE A 103 -7.39 -16.19 -1.14
CA ILE A 103 -8.77 -16.67 -1.09
C ILE A 103 -9.73 -15.49 -1.00
N THR A 104 -10.80 -15.55 -1.78
CA THR A 104 -11.90 -14.59 -1.75
C THR A 104 -13.25 -15.30 -1.70
N GLY A 105 -14.27 -14.60 -1.18
CA GLY A 105 -15.64 -15.10 -1.10
C GLY A 105 -16.41 -14.45 0.05
N THR A 106 -17.70 -14.75 0.14
CA THR A 106 -18.55 -14.18 1.19
C THR A 106 -18.06 -14.62 2.57
N GLY A 107 -17.86 -13.66 3.48
CA GLY A 107 -17.38 -13.93 4.84
C GLY A 107 -15.85 -14.08 4.96
N ILE A 108 -15.10 -13.97 3.87
CA ILE A 108 -13.63 -13.93 3.90
C ILE A 108 -13.17 -12.46 3.95
N PRO A 109 -12.36 -12.05 4.95
CA PRO A 109 -11.77 -10.72 4.97
C PRO A 109 -10.85 -10.49 3.76
N ALA A 110 -10.62 -9.22 3.43
CA ALA A 110 -9.57 -8.85 2.48
C ALA A 110 -8.20 -9.43 2.92
N ASP A 111 -7.30 -9.59 1.96
CA ASP A 111 -5.91 -10.04 2.14
C ASP A 111 -5.74 -11.41 2.82
N THR A 112 -6.79 -12.23 2.78
CA THR A 112 -6.76 -13.59 3.32
C THR A 112 -6.09 -14.56 2.34
N HIS A 113 -5.26 -15.46 2.85
CA HIS A 113 -4.64 -16.53 2.09
C HIS A 113 -4.71 -17.87 2.82
N VAL A 114 -4.48 -18.95 2.07
CA VAL A 114 -4.33 -20.31 2.60
C VAL A 114 -3.04 -20.37 3.42
N ALA A 115 -3.17 -20.37 4.76
CA ALA A 115 -2.01 -20.46 5.65
C ALA A 115 -1.49 -21.90 5.71
N THR A 116 -2.38 -22.87 5.85
CA THR A 116 -2.04 -24.30 5.80
C THR A 116 -3.21 -25.13 5.26
N ILE A 117 -2.90 -26.28 4.67
CA ILE A 117 -3.88 -27.34 4.43
C ILE A 117 -3.77 -28.29 5.63
N ALA A 118 -4.62 -28.09 6.63
CA ALA A 118 -4.58 -28.84 7.88
C ALA A 118 -4.99 -30.30 7.69
N THR A 119 -5.92 -30.56 6.78
CA THR A 119 -6.31 -31.90 6.36
C THR A 119 -6.61 -31.85 4.87
N ALA A 120 -5.88 -32.63 4.07
CA ALA A 120 -6.16 -32.73 2.64
C ALA A 120 -7.52 -33.39 2.43
N GLY A 121 -8.31 -32.85 1.50
CA GLY A 121 -9.63 -33.38 1.15
C GLY A 121 -9.75 -33.64 -0.34
N SER A 122 -10.34 -34.77 -0.70
CA SER A 122 -10.62 -35.14 -2.10
C SER A 122 -12.12 -35.07 -2.43
N SER A 123 -12.99 -34.98 -1.43
CA SER A 123 -14.44 -34.93 -1.62
C SER A 123 -15.13 -34.16 -0.49
N SER A 124 -14.81 -32.87 -0.36
CA SER A 124 -15.37 -31.99 0.68
C SER A 124 -15.12 -32.48 2.10
N ASP A 125 -14.01 -33.16 2.33
CA ASP A 125 -13.60 -33.78 3.61
C ASP A 125 -12.32 -33.14 4.18
N GLY A 126 -11.80 -32.11 3.52
CA GLY A 126 -10.60 -31.38 3.93
C GLY A 126 -10.87 -30.23 4.88
N THR A 127 -9.78 -29.69 5.43
CA THR A 127 -9.77 -28.50 6.28
C THR A 127 -8.55 -27.63 5.93
N ILE A 128 -8.81 -26.34 5.73
CA ILE A 128 -7.80 -25.31 5.49
C ILE A 128 -7.76 -24.36 6.70
N THR A 129 -6.56 -23.94 7.09
CA THR A 129 -6.38 -22.79 7.99
C THR A 129 -6.16 -21.53 7.14
N LEU A 130 -6.98 -20.52 7.38
CA LEU A 130 -6.92 -19.20 6.77
C LEU A 130 -5.92 -18.31 7.54
N SER A 131 -5.31 -17.35 6.86
CA SER A 131 -4.44 -16.37 7.50
C SER A 131 -5.17 -15.37 8.39
N ASN A 132 -6.45 -15.12 8.10
CA ASN A 132 -7.34 -14.23 8.85
C ASN A 132 -8.62 -15.00 9.21
N ASN A 133 -9.21 -14.67 10.37
CA ASN A 133 -10.48 -15.26 10.78
C ASN A 133 -11.61 -14.84 9.83
N ALA A 134 -12.50 -15.77 9.46
CA ALA A 134 -13.68 -15.45 8.68
C ALA A 134 -14.60 -14.48 9.43
N ASN A 135 -15.18 -13.50 8.73
CA ASN A 135 -16.11 -12.51 9.28
C ASN A 135 -17.54 -13.05 9.42
N GLY A 136 -17.86 -14.17 8.76
CA GLY A 136 -19.20 -14.72 8.72
C GLY A 136 -19.22 -16.25 8.70
N THR A 137 -20.32 -16.80 9.22
CA THR A 137 -20.61 -18.24 9.14
C THR A 137 -21.34 -18.52 7.83
N GLY A 138 -20.88 -19.53 7.09
CA GLY A 138 -21.47 -19.97 5.84
C GLY A 138 -21.34 -21.48 5.69
N SER A 139 -22.32 -22.12 5.05
CA SER A 139 -22.30 -23.54 4.75
C SER A 139 -22.41 -23.74 3.24
N GLY A 140 -21.56 -24.59 2.66
CA GLY A 140 -21.52 -24.85 1.21
C GLY A 140 -21.26 -23.60 0.37
N THR A 141 -20.56 -22.62 0.93
CA THR A 141 -20.23 -21.36 0.25
C THR A 141 -19.14 -21.61 -0.78
N THR A 142 -19.28 -21.07 -1.99
CA THR A 142 -18.24 -21.12 -3.02
C THR A 142 -17.18 -20.05 -2.76
N PHE A 143 -15.93 -20.47 -2.69
CA PHE A 143 -14.76 -19.61 -2.57
C PHE A 143 -13.90 -19.69 -3.84
N SER A 144 -13.20 -18.60 -4.13
CA SER A 144 -12.24 -18.52 -5.23
C SER A 144 -10.82 -18.48 -4.67
N PHE A 145 -9.95 -19.31 -5.23
CA PHE A 145 -8.55 -19.46 -4.87
C PHE A 145 -7.69 -19.03 -6.05
N GLY A 146 -7.00 -17.90 -5.91
CA GLY A 146 -6.22 -17.30 -6.99
C GLY A 146 -4.82 -16.94 -6.55
N ALA A 147 -4.06 -16.39 -7.49
CA ALA A 147 -2.72 -15.91 -7.23
C ALA A 147 -2.71 -14.78 -6.20
N ARG A 148 -1.67 -14.70 -5.38
CA ARG A 148 -1.38 -13.51 -4.57
C ARG A 148 -0.64 -12.49 -5.41
N ILE A 149 -1.25 -11.33 -5.54
CA ILE A 149 -0.66 -10.17 -6.19
C ILE A 149 0.14 -9.42 -5.14
N PHE A 150 1.46 -9.45 -5.27
CA PHE A 150 2.36 -8.65 -4.46
C PHE A 150 2.75 -7.41 -5.24
N VAL A 151 2.33 -6.26 -4.74
CA VAL A 151 2.69 -4.95 -5.31
C VAL A 151 3.61 -4.25 -4.33
N VAL A 152 4.82 -3.92 -4.78
CA VAL A 152 5.75 -3.07 -4.05
C VAL A 152 5.82 -1.73 -4.78
N TYR A 153 5.46 -0.67 -4.06
CA TYR A 153 5.54 0.69 -4.56
C TYR A 153 6.98 1.16 -4.50
N LEU A 154 7.59 1.36 -5.67
CA LEU A 154 8.99 1.82 -5.82
C LEU A 154 9.09 3.35 -5.87
N GLY A 155 7.98 4.04 -6.09
CA GLY A 155 7.91 5.49 -6.10
C GLY A 155 8.15 6.10 -4.72
N LYS A 156 8.75 7.29 -4.70
CA LYS A 156 8.90 8.10 -3.48
C LYS A 156 7.52 8.42 -2.89
N GLN A 157 7.12 7.74 -1.81
CA GLN A 157 6.11 8.32 -0.93
C GLN A 157 6.72 9.63 -0.42
N LEU A 158 6.08 10.76 -0.74
CA LEU A 158 6.46 12.05 -0.18
C LEU A 158 6.06 12.05 1.30
N LEU A 159 6.86 11.41 2.16
CA LEU A 159 6.60 11.30 3.61
C LEU A 159 6.87 12.60 4.37
N THR A 160 7.37 13.61 3.68
CA THR A 160 7.31 14.99 4.09
C THR A 160 6.93 15.80 2.85
N PRO A 161 5.74 16.41 2.77
CA PRO A 161 5.76 17.77 2.28
C PRO A 161 6.83 18.48 3.12
N SER A 162 7.64 19.34 2.53
CA SER A 162 8.36 20.32 3.33
C SER A 162 7.31 21.12 4.11
N THR A 163 6.87 20.64 5.28
CA THR A 163 5.80 21.23 6.09
C THR A 163 6.36 22.32 6.98
N THR A 164 7.24 23.12 6.41
CA THR A 164 7.13 24.53 6.72
C THR A 164 7.30 25.26 5.40
N ASP A 165 6.18 25.67 4.83
CA ASP A 165 6.05 26.75 3.84
C ASP A 165 6.65 28.09 4.33
N ASP A 166 7.44 28.07 5.40
CA ASP A 166 8.07 29.22 6.02
C ASP A 166 9.59 29.21 5.81
N ALA A 167 10.22 28.09 5.43
CA ALA A 167 11.68 27.98 5.34
C ALA A 167 12.26 27.92 3.92
N THR A 168 11.43 27.79 2.88
CA THR A 168 11.89 27.70 1.47
C THR A 168 11.90 29.04 0.74
N VAL A 169 11.34 30.09 1.34
CA VAL A 169 11.37 31.45 0.81
C VAL A 169 11.92 32.43 1.86
N PRO A 170 12.71 33.44 1.47
CA PRO A 170 13.06 34.53 2.37
C PRO A 170 11.78 35.19 2.89
N LEU A 171 11.58 35.21 4.21
CA LEU A 171 10.50 35.97 4.83
C LEU A 171 10.89 37.46 4.80
N VAL A 172 10.08 38.29 4.15
CA VAL A 172 10.23 39.74 4.13
C VAL A 172 9.12 40.34 4.97
N GLU A 173 9.49 40.96 6.10
CA GLU A 173 8.56 41.63 6.99
C GLU A 173 8.73 43.15 6.84
N HIS A 174 7.62 43.87 6.70
CA HIS A 174 7.59 45.33 6.63
C HIS A 174 6.98 45.89 7.91
N PHE A 175 7.71 46.78 8.56
CA PHE A 175 7.26 47.47 9.76
C PHE A 175 7.00 48.94 9.45
N ASN A 176 5.83 49.45 9.85
CA ASN A 176 5.47 50.86 9.71
C ASN A 176 5.26 51.46 11.10
N GLY A 177 5.84 52.63 11.37
CA GLY A 177 5.63 53.37 12.62
C GLY A 177 6.90 54.06 13.15
N ASN A 178 6.72 54.84 14.22
CA ASN A 178 7.81 55.50 14.95
C ASN A 178 8.06 54.76 16.28
N ALA A 179 8.44 53.49 16.20
CA ALA A 179 8.75 52.66 17.37
C ALA A 179 10.24 52.28 17.38
N THR A 180 10.80 52.12 18.58
CA THR A 180 12.19 51.70 18.80
C THR A 180 12.36 50.18 18.87
N ALA A 181 11.28 49.40 18.77
CA ALA A 181 11.30 47.94 18.79
C ALA A 181 10.16 47.35 17.96
N TYR A 182 10.46 46.25 17.27
CA TYR A 182 9.52 45.49 16.44
C TYR A 182 9.64 44.00 16.75
N SER A 183 8.51 43.30 16.82
CA SER A 183 8.49 41.85 16.99
C SER A 183 8.49 41.17 15.62
N LEU A 184 9.44 40.27 15.41
CA LEU A 184 9.49 39.43 14.21
C LEU A 184 8.38 38.37 14.28
N GLY A 185 7.74 38.09 13.16
CA GLY A 185 6.76 37.01 13.03
C GLY A 185 7.39 35.63 13.28
N ARG A 186 8.72 35.54 13.15
CA ARG A 186 9.51 34.35 13.48
C ARG A 186 10.77 34.67 14.29
N THR A 187 11.09 33.81 15.25
CA THR A 187 12.36 33.87 15.98
C THR A 187 13.52 33.49 15.05
N PRO A 188 14.49 34.40 14.78
CA PRO A 188 15.64 34.09 13.95
C PRO A 188 16.64 33.18 14.72
N PRO A 189 17.39 32.31 14.02
CA PRO A 189 18.42 31.47 14.64
C PRO A 189 19.50 32.25 15.41
N ASN A 190 19.89 33.44 14.94
CA ASN A 190 20.80 34.37 15.62
C ASN A 190 20.69 35.79 15.02
N GLN A 191 21.38 36.79 15.58
CA GLN A 191 21.34 38.16 15.07
C GLN A 191 21.96 38.29 13.66
N SER A 192 22.92 37.44 13.30
CA SER A 192 23.56 37.46 11.98
C SER A 192 22.71 36.84 10.87
N SER A 193 21.58 36.21 11.22
CA SER A 193 20.67 35.59 10.25
C SER A 193 19.56 36.53 9.76
N ILE A 194 19.61 37.82 10.10
CA ILE A 194 18.66 38.82 9.63
C ILE A 194 19.37 39.93 8.85
N LEU A 195 18.69 40.43 7.80
CA LEU A 195 19.11 41.57 7.00
C LEU A 195 18.07 42.68 7.21
N VAL A 196 18.51 43.85 7.69
CA VAL A 196 17.60 44.95 8.04
C VAL A 196 17.91 46.18 7.20
N PHE A 197 16.88 46.81 6.65
CA PHE A 197 16.95 48.11 5.98
C PHE A 197 16.04 49.10 6.70
N VAL A 198 16.52 50.34 6.84
CA VAL A 198 15.71 51.49 7.28
C VAL A 198 15.83 52.55 6.20
N ASP A 199 14.71 52.97 5.63
CA ASP A 199 14.64 53.95 4.53
C ASP A 199 15.58 53.62 3.36
N GLY A 200 15.73 52.33 3.04
CA GLY A 200 16.61 51.85 1.96
C GLY A 200 18.10 51.75 2.33
N VAL A 201 18.47 52.12 3.56
CA VAL A 201 19.85 52.01 4.06
C VAL A 201 20.00 50.73 4.88
N PHE A 202 20.98 49.90 4.50
CA PHE A 202 21.34 48.69 5.23
C PHE A 202 21.83 49.04 6.65
N GLN A 203 21.25 48.36 7.64
CA GLN A 203 21.62 48.51 9.04
C GLN A 203 22.62 47.42 9.44
N ARG A 204 23.78 47.83 9.94
CA ARG A 204 24.75 46.92 10.55
C ARG A 204 24.48 46.88 12.06
N GLY A 205 24.21 45.69 12.58
CA GLY A 205 24.21 45.42 14.01
C GLY A 205 25.58 45.56 14.63
#